data_AF-A0A654B1L3-F1
#
_entry.id   AF-A0A654B1L3-F1
#
_cell.length_a   1.000
_cell.length_b   1.000
_cell.length_c   1.000
_cell.angle_alpha   90.00
_cell.angle_beta   90.00
_cell.angle_gamma   90.00
#
_symmetry.space_group_name_H-M   'P 1'
#
loop_
_entity.id
_entity.type
_entity.pdbx_description
1 polymer ?
#
loop_
_entity_poly.entity_id
_entity_poly.type
_entity_poly.pdbx_seq_one_letter_code
_entity_poly.pdbx_strand_id
1 'polypeptide(L)' 'MTVQNTTPMSAEETQALATSLGLPLASERAPLIAGVLHHIHTVITRLDELPIDESYPPSFAFDASQENNPC' A
#
# COMPACT_ATOMS: atom_id res chain seq x y z
N MET A 1 -2.38 -8.86 17.36
CA MET A 1 -1.12 -8.78 16.60
C MET A 1 -1.32 -9.56 15.31
N THR A 2 -1.69 -8.87 14.24
CA THR A 2 -1.69 -9.44 12.89
C THR A 2 -0.24 -9.63 12.50
N VAL A 3 0.19 -10.89 12.32
CA VAL A 3 1.50 -11.20 11.78
C VAL A 3 1.49 -10.68 10.35
N GLN A 4 2.12 -9.52 10.11
CA GLN A 4 2.29 -9.01 8.77
C GLN A 4 3.28 -9.93 8.07
N ASN A 5 2.77 -10.73 7.15
CA ASN A 5 3.59 -11.67 6.42
C ASN A 5 4.49 -10.87 5.47
N THR A 6 5.72 -10.59 5.89
CA THR A 6 6.73 -9.91 5.08
C THR A 6 7.35 -10.83 4.04
N THR A 7 6.89 -12.08 3.93
CA THR A 7 7.36 -12.99 2.89
C THR A 7 7.09 -12.38 1.51
N PRO A 8 8.08 -12.41 0.60
CA PRO A 8 7.87 -11.96 -0.77
C PRO A 8 6.70 -12.72 -1.40
N MET A 9 5.76 -12.01 -2.02
CA MET A 9 4.73 -12.66 -2.84
C MET A 9 5.39 -13.37 -4.01
N SER A 10 4.87 -14.52 -4.39
CA SER A 10 5.23 -15.18 -5.64
C SER A 10 4.76 -14.38 -6.85
N ALA A 11 5.32 -14.68 -8.01
CA ALA A 11 4.87 -14.09 -9.27
C ALA A 11 3.40 -14.45 -9.56
N GLU A 12 2.96 -15.66 -9.20
CA GLU A 12 1.57 -16.12 -9.38
C GLU A 12 0.59 -15.34 -8.50
N GLU A 13 0.93 -15.16 -7.22
CA GLU A 13 0.11 -14.35 -6.29
C GLU A 13 0.04 -12.89 -6.74
N THR A 14 1.16 -12.36 -7.26
CA THR A 14 1.23 -10.99 -7.78
C THR A 14 0.34 -10.83 -9.02
N GLN A 15 0.33 -11.82 -9.91
CA GLN A 15 -0.51 -11.86 -11.10
C GLN A 15 -2.00 -11.95 -10.74
N ALA A 16 -2.34 -12.78 -9.75
CA ALA A 16 -3.70 -12.91 -9.24
C ALA A 16 -4.19 -11.60 -8.60
N LEU A 17 -3.34 -10.95 -7.79
CA LEU A 17 -3.63 -9.65 -7.19
C LEU A 17 -3.88 -8.58 -8.26
N ALA A 18 -2.98 -8.47 -9.25
CA ALA A 18 -3.13 -7.51 -10.34
C ALA A 18 -4.45 -7.72 -11.10
N THR A 19 -4.81 -8.98 -11.36
CA THR A 19 -6.08 -9.35 -11.99
C THR A 19 -7.29 -8.94 -11.14
N SER A 20 -7.24 -9.16 -9.82
CA SER A 20 -8.32 -8.77 -8.89
C SER A 20 -8.55 -7.25 -8.84
N LEU A 21 -7.51 -6.47 -9.12
CA LEU A 21 -7.55 -5.01 -9.19
C LEU A 21 -7.94 -4.48 -10.58
N GLY A 22 -8.20 -5.38 -11.55
CA GLY A 22 -8.47 -4.99 -12.93
C GLY A 22 -7.24 -4.38 -13.64
N LEU A 23 -6.03 -4.69 -13.16
CA LEU A 23 -4.76 -4.22 -13.70
C LEU A 23 -4.10 -5.36 -14.47
N PRO A 24 -4.31 -5.47 -15.80
CA PRO A 24 -3.65 -6.49 -16.60
C PRO A 24 -2.13 -6.31 -16.51
N LEU A 25 -1.47 -7.28 -15.90
CA LEU A 25 -0.02 -7.33 -15.73
C LEU A 25 0.58 -8.32 -16.72
N ALA A 26 1.62 -7.93 -17.45
CA ALA A 26 2.36 -8.86 -18.29
C ALA A 26 3.19 -9.80 -17.39
N SER A 27 3.18 -11.10 -17.69
CA SER A 27 3.80 -12.13 -16.81
C SER A 27 5.29 -11.88 -16.57
N GLU A 28 6.02 -11.33 -17.54
CA GLU A 28 7.44 -10.98 -17.39
C GLU A 28 7.68 -9.87 -16.36
N ARG A 29 6.65 -9.07 -16.05
CA ARG A 29 6.73 -7.99 -15.05
C ARG A 29 6.36 -8.48 -13.64
N ALA A 30 5.70 -9.62 -13.51
CA ALA A 30 5.25 -10.13 -12.21
C ALA A 30 6.38 -10.29 -11.17
N PRO A 31 7.58 -10.81 -11.51
CA PRO A 31 8.67 -10.91 -10.53
C PRO A 31 9.20 -9.55 -10.07
N LEU A 32 9.26 -8.57 -10.98
CA LEU A 32 9.69 -7.21 -10.65
C LEU A 32 8.68 -6.54 -9.70
N ILE A 33 7.39 -6.63 -10.02
CA ILE A 33 6.33 -6.05 -9.19
C ILE A 33 6.27 -6.74 -7.83
N ALA A 34 6.45 -8.07 -7.76
CA ALA A 34 6.53 -8.81 -6.51
C ALA A 34 7.64 -8.27 -5.58
N GLY A 35 8.81 -7.99 -6.14
CA GLY A 35 9.93 -7.39 -5.40
C GLY A 35 9.62 -5.98 -4.88
N VAL A 36 8.96 -5.15 -5.69
CA VAL A 36 8.53 -3.80 -5.29
C VAL A 36 7.50 -3.87 -4.17
N LEU A 37 6.50 -4.75 -4.28
CA LEU A 37 5.48 -4.96 -3.25
C LEU A 37 6.10 -5.43 -1.93
N HIS A 38 7.04 -6.36 -1.99
CA HIS A 38 7.78 -6.82 -0.81
C HIS A 38 8.52 -5.67 -0.11
N HIS A 39 9.19 -4.80 -0.87
CA HIS A 39 9.85 -3.63 -0.32
C HIS A 39 8.86 -2.69 0.37
N ILE A 40 7.74 -2.36 -0.30
CA ILE A 40 6.69 -1.50 0.26
C ILE A 40 6.10 -2.08 1.54
N HIS A 41 5.74 -3.38 1.55
CA HIS A 41 5.22 -4.04 2.74
C HIS A 41 6.23 -4.00 3.89
N THR A 42 7.52 -4.23 3.62
CA THR A 42 8.56 -4.15 4.65
C THR A 42 8.64 -2.74 5.26
N VAL A 43 8.58 -1.70 4.43
CA VAL A 43 8.58 -0.31 4.91
C VAL A 43 7.33 -0.04 5.77
N ILE A 44 6.15 -0.45 5.33
CA ILE A 44 4.90 -0.30 6.09
C ILE A 44 5.00 -1.02 7.44
N THR A 45 5.47 -2.27 7.48
CA THR A 45 5.65 -3.00 8.74
C THR A 45 6.57 -2.26 9.71
N ARG A 46 7.64 -1.63 9.21
CA ARG A 46 8.54 -0.81 10.05
C ARG A 46 7.89 0.49 10.52
N LEU A 47 7.04 1.10 9.71
CA LEU A 47 6.28 2.29 10.11
C LEU A 47 5.23 1.96 11.17
N ASP A 48 4.58 0.79 11.09
CA ASP A 48 3.61 0.31 12.08
C ASP A 48 4.25 -0.02 13.44
N GLU A 49 5.55 -0.29 13.48
CA GLU A 49 6.32 -0.44 14.72
C GLU A 49 6.56 0.91 15.43
N LEU A 50 6.38 2.04 14.75
CA LEU A 50 6.58 3.35 15.34
C LEU A 50 5.40 3.71 16.27
N PRO A 51 5.66 4.33 17.43
CA PRO A 51 4.59 4.84 18.26
C PRO A 51 3.90 5.99 17.53
N ILE A 52 2.70 5.74 16.99
CA ILE A 52 1.83 6.79 16.48
C ILE A 52 1.14 7.42 17.68
N ASP A 53 1.54 8.63 18.00
CA ASP A 53 0.81 9.47 18.93
C ASP A 53 -0.36 10.10 18.15
N GLU A 54 -1.59 9.66 18.47
CA GLU A 54 -2.83 10.13 17.81
C GLU A 54 -3.04 11.65 17.95
N SER A 55 -2.27 12.33 18.81
CA SER A 55 -2.25 13.79 18.91
C SER A 55 -1.50 14.49 17.76
N TYR A 56 -0.81 13.73 16.90
CA TYR A 56 -0.18 14.25 15.68
C TYR A 56 -1.11 14.04 14.47
N PRO A 57 -1.88 15.07 14.08
CA PRO A 57 -2.69 14.98 12.88
C PRO A 57 -1.80 14.82 11.64
N PRO A 58 -2.32 14.25 10.54
CA PRO A 58 -1.60 14.20 9.28
C PRO A 58 -1.19 15.62 8.86
N SER A 59 0.01 15.76 8.30
CA SER A 59 0.55 17.06 7.84
C SER A 59 -0.32 17.74 6.78
N PHE A 60 -1.17 16.96 6.12
CA PHE A 60 -2.21 17.42 5.22
C PHE A 60 -3.45 16.54 5.40
N ALA A 61 -4.59 17.16 5.66
CA ALA A 61 -5.91 16.52 5.63
C ALA A 61 -6.75 17.23 4.57
N PHE A 62 -7.28 16.47 3.62
CA PHE A 62 -8.27 17.02 2.68
C PHE A 62 -9.60 17.17 3.40
N ASP A 63 -10.10 18.41 3.49
CA ASP A 63 -11.42 18.70 4.03
C ASP A 63 -12.45 18.76 2.90
N ALA A 64 -13.15 17.64 2.69
CA ALA A 64 -14.22 17.54 1.70
C ALA A 64 -15.45 18.39 2.04
N SER A 65 -15.51 19.03 3.23
CA SER A 65 -16.61 19.91 3.62
C SER A 65 -16.46 21.36 3.13
N GLN A 66 -15.30 21.74 2.57
CA GLN A 66 -15.04 23.09 2.07
C GLN A 66 -15.51 23.39 0.64
N GLU A 67 -16.22 22.49 -0.05
CA GLU A 67 -16.75 22.73 -1.41
C GLU A 67 -18.03 23.62 -1.46
N ASN A 68 -18.19 24.60 -0.56
CA ASN A 68 -19.31 25.54 -0.56
C ASN A 68 -18.90 27.02 -0.49
N ASN A 69 -17.72 27.39 -1.00
CA ASN A 69 -17.44 28.78 -1.33
C ASN A 69 -17.54 28.97 -2.85
N PRO A 70 -18.66 29.50 -3.37
CA PRO A 70 -18.72 29.92 -4.76
C PRO A 70 -17.75 31.09 -4.96
N CYS A 71 -16.79 30.91 -5.87
CA CYS A 71 -16.07 32.02 -6.50
C CYS A 71 -17.00 32.82 -7.42
#